data_AF-A0A9E3XT51-F1
#
_entry.id   AF-A0A9E3XT51-F1
#
_cell.length_a   1.000
_cell.length_b   1.000
_cell.length_c   1.000
_cell.angle_alpha   90.00
_cell.angle_beta   90.00
_cell.angle_gamma   90.00
#
_symmetry.space_group_name_H-M   'P 1'
#
loop_
_entity.id
_entity.type
_entity.pdbx_description
1 polymer ?
#
loop_
_entity_poly.entity_id
_entity_poly.type
_entity_poly.pdbx_seq_one_letter_code
_entity_poly.pdbx_strand_id
1 'polypeptide(L)' 'MSDAGTSGAVGPNLDDTKMTADEIEQQIINGGGAMPPGLLQGEDAKSVAEYVAGAAAQ' A
#
# COMPACT_ATOMS: atom_id res chain seq x y z
N MET A 1 17.87 1.43 6.15
CA MET A 1 17.10 2.68 6.14
C MET A 1 15.68 2.23 5.87
N SER A 2 14.81 2.30 6.87
CA SER A 2 13.45 1.76 6.78
C SER A 2 12.60 2.75 6.00
N ASP A 3 12.32 2.45 4.73
CA ASP A 3 11.71 3.39 3.78
C ASP A 3 10.18 3.58 3.98
N ALA A 4 9.64 2.99 5.03
CA ALA A 4 8.42 3.45 5.64
C ALA A 4 8.61 3.47 7.16
N GLY A 5 8.88 4.64 7.74
CA GLY A 5 8.75 4.88 9.18
C GLY A 5 7.31 4.72 9.72
N THR A 6 6.48 3.94 9.03
CA THR A 6 5.13 3.58 9.43
C THR A 6 5.22 2.27 10.18
N SER A 7 5.47 2.35 11.49
CA SER A 7 4.84 1.37 12.37
C SER A 7 3.35 1.55 12.14
N GLY A 8 2.77 0.74 11.24
CA GLY A 8 1.35 0.81 10.90
C GLY A 8 0.56 0.51 12.17
N ALA A 9 0.27 1.52 12.98
CA ALA A 9 -0.41 1.31 14.26
C ALA A 9 -1.85 0.78 14.07
N VAL A 10 -2.37 0.88 12.83
CA VAL A 10 -3.75 0.54 12.44
C VAL A 10 -3.79 -0.55 11.35
N GLY A 11 -2.66 -0.89 10.70
CA GLY A 11 -2.61 -1.82 9.57
C GLY A 11 -1.29 -2.61 9.49
N PRO A 12 -1.24 -3.70 8.72
CA PRO A 12 -0.05 -4.56 8.63
C PRO A 12 1.19 -3.79 8.14
N ASN A 13 2.38 -4.20 8.59
CA ASN A 13 3.64 -3.62 8.10
C ASN A 13 3.75 -3.82 6.60
N LEU A 14 3.94 -2.71 5.88
CA LEU A 14 4.05 -2.70 4.42
C LEU A 14 5.36 -3.37 3.96
N ASP A 15 6.42 -3.28 4.78
CA ASP A 15 7.73 -3.91 4.52
C ASP A 15 7.70 -5.46 4.50
N ASP A 16 6.69 -6.08 5.12
CA ASP A 16 6.49 -7.54 5.08
C ASP A 16 5.42 -7.96 4.06
N THR A 17 4.83 -7.01 3.33
CA THR A 17 3.77 -7.34 2.38
C THR A 17 4.34 -8.05 1.17
N LYS A 18 3.81 -9.25 0.90
CA LYS A 18 4.07 -10.00 -0.34
C LYS A 18 3.10 -9.63 -1.46
N MET A 19 2.42 -8.49 -1.31
CA MET A 19 1.40 -8.05 -2.26
C MET A 19 2.05 -7.47 -3.50
N THR A 20 1.47 -7.78 -4.65
CA THR A 20 1.84 -7.18 -5.93
C THR A 20 1.26 -5.77 -6.06
N ALA A 21 1.79 -4.96 -6.97
CA ALA A 21 1.28 -3.60 -7.22
C ALA A 21 -0.22 -3.60 -7.57
N ASP A 22 -0.70 -4.58 -8.34
CA ASP A 22 -2.13 -4.72 -8.64
C ASP A 22 -2.98 -5.01 -7.39
N GLU A 23 -2.50 -5.83 -6.47
CA GLU A 23 -3.20 -6.11 -5.20
C GLU A 23 -3.24 -4.88 -4.30
N ILE A 24 -2.16 -4.09 -4.27
CA ILE A 24 -2.10 -2.83 -3.52
C ILE A 24 -3.04 -1.80 -4.15
N GLU A 25 -3.09 -1.70 -5.49
CA GLU A 25 -4.03 -0.82 -6.20
C GLU A 25 -5.48 -1.20 -5.87
N GLN A 26 -5.82 -2.49 -5.91
CA GLN A 26 -7.14 -2.98 -5.51
C GLN A 26 -7.46 -2.67 -4.04
N GLN A 27 -6.48 -2.78 -3.14
CA GLN A 27 -6.64 -2.43 -1.73
C GLN A 27 -6.86 -0.92 -1.54
N ILE A 28 -6.22 -0.07 -2.35
CA ILE A 28 -6.42 1.38 -2.35
C ILE A 28 -7.82 1.76 -2.85
N ILE A 29 -8.29 1.08 -3.91
CA ILE A 29 -9.60 1.32 -4.51
C ILE A 29 -10.73 0.80 -3.59
N ASN A 30 -10.63 -0.45 -3.16
CA ASN A 30 -11.70 -1.14 -2.42
C ASN A 30 -11.59 -0.99 -0.90
N GLY A 31 -10.45 -0.52 -0.39
CA GLY A 31 -10.17 -0.51 1.05
C GLY A 31 -10.01 -1.92 1.62
N GLY A 32 -9.68 -2.00 2.91
CA GLY A 32 -9.52 -3.28 3.60
C GLY A 32 -9.30 -3.13 5.10
N GLY A 33 -10.07 -3.88 5.91
CA GLY A 33 -10.00 -3.79 7.36
C GLY A 33 -10.34 -2.38 7.86
N ALA A 34 -9.35 -1.68 8.41
CA ALA A 34 -9.47 -0.28 8.86
C ALA A 34 -9.16 0.75 7.75
N MET A 35 -8.68 0.33 6.59
CA MET A 35 -8.39 1.20 5.44
C MET A 35 -9.68 1.49 4.66
N PRO A 36 -10.12 2.75 4.55
CA PRO A 36 -11.31 3.10 3.79
C PRO A 36 -11.06 3.01 2.26
N PRO A 37 -12.09 2.66 1.48
CA PRO A 37 -12.02 2.64 0.01
C PRO A 37 -11.85 4.02 -0.61
N GLY A 38 -11.35 4.05 -1.84
CA GLY A 38 -11.40 5.22 -2.71
C GLY A 38 -10.50 6.37 -2.28
N LEU A 39 -9.44 6.09 -1.51
CA LEU A 39 -8.46 7.09 -1.06
C LEU A 39 -7.72 7.73 -2.25
N LEU A 40 -7.42 6.94 -3.28
CA LEU A 40 -6.80 7.37 -4.54
C LEU A 40 -7.49 6.63 -5.70
N GLN A 41 -7.48 7.24 -6.89
CA GLN A 41 -8.10 6.67 -8.09
C GLN A 41 -7.22 6.89 -9.32
N GLY A 42 -7.31 5.99 -10.29
CA GLY A 42 -6.61 6.10 -11.57
C GLY A 42 -5.09 6.06 -11.41
N GLU A 43 -4.41 7.00 -12.07
CA GLU A 43 -2.95 7.02 -12.20
C GLU A 43 -2.22 7.25 -10.85
N ASP A 44 -2.87 7.95 -9.93
CA ASP A 44 -2.35 8.18 -8.57
C ASP A 44 -2.35 6.89 -7.74
N ALA A 45 -3.41 6.08 -7.85
CA ALA A 45 -3.49 4.79 -7.14
C ALA A 45 -2.41 3.83 -7.63
N LYS A 46 -2.21 3.77 -8.95
CA LYS A 46 -1.18 2.94 -9.58
C LYS A 46 0.23 3.37 -9.17
N SER A 47 0.53 4.67 -9.23
CA SER A 47 1.85 5.21 -8.88
C SER A 47 2.22 4.94 -7.42
N VAL A 48 1.25 5.08 -6.52
CA VAL A 48 1.44 4.77 -5.10
C VAL A 48 1.59 3.27 -4.88
N ALA A 49 0.81 2.44 -5.57
CA ALA A 49 0.91 1.00 -5.47
C ALA A 49 2.28 0.46 -5.91
N GLU A 50 2.83 0.99 -7.02
CA GLU A 50 4.16 0.66 -7.50
C GLU A 50 5.26 1.12 -6.51
N TYR A 51 5.11 2.32 -5.95
CA TYR A 51 6.02 2.83 -4.93
C TYR A 51 6.02 1.96 -3.67
N VAL A 52 4.84 1.58 -3.17
CA VAL A 52 4.70 0.76 -1.95
C VAL A 52 5.23 -0.66 -2.19
N ALA A 53 4.96 -1.26 -3.35
CA ALA A 53 5.52 -2.56 -3.72
C ALA A 53 7.06 -2.53 -3.80
N GLY A 54 7.63 -1.43 -4.29
CA GLY A 54 9.08 -1.22 -4.36
C GLY A 54 9.73 -0.88 -3.02
N ALA A 55 9.02 -0.18 -2.14
CA ALA A 55 9.47 0.13 -0.78
C ALA A 55 9.47 -1.12 0.11
N ALA A 56 8.49 -2.02 -0.08
CA ALA A 56 8.39 -3.28 0.66
C ALA A 56 9.51 -4.29 0.35
N ALA A 57 10.26 -4.08 -0.73
CA ALA A 57 11.35 -4.96 -1.15
C ALA A 57 12.73 -4.57 -0.58
N GLN A 58 12.81 -3.55 0.29
CA GLN A 58 14.08 -2.93 0.74
C GLN A 58 14.38 -3.12 2.24
#